data_AF-Q488C9-F1
#
_entry.id   AF-Q488C9-F1
#
_cell.length_a   1.000
_cell.length_b   1.000
_cell.length_c   1.000
_cell.angle_alpha   90.00
_cell.angle_beta   90.00
_cell.angle_gamma   90.00
#
_symmetry.space_group_name_H-M   'P 1'
#
loop_
_entity.id
_entity.type
_entity.pdbx_description
1 polymer ?
#
loop_
_entity_poly.entity_id
_entity_poly.type
_entity_poly.pdbx_seq_one_letter_code
_entity_poly.pdbx_strand_id
1 'polypeptide(L)'
;MKKNKILKRIVTMSIVVISVWIFWPSMQKQQITVNKSLITTPLLAEKKRLVNTAQVNNLLEITSKKITSNDSATLVAKAYAAELSFPSYSQPLTHNDFDRLKPNHFNPQSILVDDEGTQVTAALSKYRYTYPEQVLATLTGDNIDNAELQLIDLNTGRTLLSSQFEQDESNWYAQFEGQRDLPRQLQATIKARVNGKDITIALALKYVDSVATLEGFNSVFNQEADMVMQANLTTRKKGLYRVRANLFDANNQPIAHLVSKEKLNKGSSHINLKAHQSVLHGKQAPFYLSTFSIELMSPAPGKPKKYGNSAIKKYEIKGFEVSSLSDIPYQPSQQEQQRLRLLQNMAEGG
;
A
#
# COMPACT_ATOMS: atom_id res chain seq x y z
N MET A 1 48.98 -47.98 -11.31
CA MET A 1 49.08 -47.06 -10.13
C MET A 1 48.12 -45.84 -10.17
N LYS A 2 46.87 -45.95 -10.68
CA LYS A 2 45.89 -44.83 -10.67
C LYS A 2 44.58 -45.09 -9.89
N LYS A 3 44.29 -46.33 -9.48
CA LYS A 3 43.06 -46.66 -8.73
C LYS A 3 43.12 -46.32 -7.23
N ASN A 4 44.31 -46.26 -6.62
CA ASN A 4 44.44 -46.00 -5.17
C ASN A 4 44.32 -44.52 -4.78
N LYS A 5 44.39 -43.58 -5.75
CA LYS A 5 44.20 -42.14 -5.47
C LYS A 5 42.72 -41.72 -5.47
N ILE A 6 41.87 -42.40 -6.23
CA ILE A 6 40.43 -42.08 -6.31
C ILE A 6 39.69 -42.64 -5.09
N LEU A 7 40.05 -43.85 -4.64
CA LEU A 7 39.45 -44.45 -3.44
C LEU A 7 39.81 -43.66 -2.16
N LYS A 8 41.05 -43.15 -2.05
CA LYS A 8 41.44 -42.27 -0.94
C LYS A 8 40.65 -40.96 -0.93
N ARG A 9 40.30 -40.41 -2.10
CA ARG A 9 39.57 -39.13 -2.21
C ARG A 9 38.09 -39.26 -1.83
N ILE A 10 37.47 -40.40 -2.13
CA ILE A 10 36.07 -40.70 -1.76
C ILE A 10 35.97 -40.95 -0.25
N VAL A 11 36.93 -41.69 0.34
CA VAL A 11 36.94 -41.93 1.79
C VAL A 11 37.19 -40.64 2.59
N THR A 12 38.08 -39.74 2.12
CA THR A 12 38.26 -38.44 2.79
C THR A 12 37.06 -37.51 2.65
N MET A 13 36.27 -37.59 1.57
CA MET A 13 35.06 -36.75 1.45
C MET A 13 33.90 -37.26 2.30
N SER A 14 33.74 -38.58 2.45
CA SER A 14 32.72 -39.16 3.34
C SER A 14 33.00 -38.89 4.82
N ILE A 15 34.28 -38.85 5.24
CA ILE A 15 34.64 -38.53 6.63
C ILE A 15 34.36 -37.05 6.97
N VAL A 16 34.54 -36.13 6.02
CA VAL A 16 34.24 -34.69 6.22
C VAL A 16 32.73 -34.44 6.32
N VAL A 17 31.91 -35.16 5.55
CA VAL A 17 30.44 -35.03 5.62
C VAL A 17 29.89 -35.59 6.93
N ILE A 18 30.48 -36.65 7.48
CA ILE A 18 30.08 -37.24 8.77
C ILE A 18 30.53 -36.37 9.95
N SER A 19 31.71 -35.73 9.88
CA SER A 19 32.17 -34.81 10.95
C SER A 19 31.37 -33.51 11.04
N VAL A 20 30.78 -33.03 9.93
CA VAL A 20 29.94 -31.82 9.91
C VAL A 20 28.52 -32.11 10.42
N TRP A 21 28.07 -33.36 10.37
CA TRP A 21 26.78 -33.78 10.94
C TRP A 21 26.82 -34.01 12.46
N ILE A 22 27.98 -34.35 13.03
CA ILE A 22 28.13 -34.67 14.46
C ILE A 22 28.44 -33.42 15.31
N PHE A 23 28.90 -32.32 14.70
CA PHE A 23 29.21 -31.06 15.39
C PHE A 23 28.37 -29.85 14.93
N TRP A 24 27.16 -30.08 14.43
CA TRP A 24 26.20 -28.98 14.29
C TRP A 24 25.65 -28.63 15.68
N PRO A 25 25.83 -27.40 16.18
CA PRO A 25 25.29 -27.04 17.48
C PRO A 25 23.77 -27.12 17.39
N SER A 26 23.17 -27.91 18.28
CA SER A 26 21.73 -27.95 18.48
C SER A 26 21.26 -26.53 18.73
N MET A 27 20.59 -25.93 17.73
CA MET A 27 19.83 -24.70 17.95
C MET A 27 18.86 -24.99 19.09
N GLN A 28 19.10 -24.38 20.24
CA GLN A 28 18.11 -24.30 21.28
C GLN A 28 16.84 -23.77 20.62
N LYS A 29 15.75 -24.53 20.74
CA LYS A 29 14.41 -24.04 20.45
C LYS A 29 14.20 -22.79 21.29
N GLN A 30 14.42 -21.62 20.72
CA GLN A 30 13.88 -20.39 21.28
C GLN A 30 12.37 -20.57 21.25
N GLN A 31 11.78 -20.71 22.44
CA GLN A 31 10.35 -20.58 22.63
C GLN A 31 9.94 -19.25 22.01
N ILE A 32 9.16 -19.31 20.94
CA ILE A 32 8.40 -18.16 20.48
C ILE A 32 7.38 -17.92 21.58
N THR A 33 7.69 -17.00 22.49
CA THR A 33 6.67 -16.37 23.32
C THR A 33 5.79 -15.60 22.35
N VAL A 34 4.69 -16.23 21.93
CA VAL A 34 3.60 -15.55 21.23
C VAL A 34 3.08 -14.50 22.21
N ASN A 35 3.51 -13.27 22.03
CA ASN A 35 2.87 -12.15 22.68
C ASN A 35 1.48 -12.04 22.04
N LYS A 36 0.47 -12.58 22.73
CA LYS A 36 -0.94 -12.38 22.38
C LYS A 36 -1.18 -10.87 22.39
N SER A 37 -1.17 -10.26 21.21
CA SER A 37 -1.81 -8.97 21.03
C SER A 37 -3.29 -9.18 21.31
N LEU A 38 -3.74 -8.68 22.46
CA LEU A 38 -5.16 -8.48 22.76
C LEU A 38 -5.69 -7.45 21.77
N ILE A 39 -6.25 -7.93 20.65
CA ILE A 39 -7.28 -7.18 19.93
C ILE A 39 -8.54 -7.38 20.77
N THR A 40 -8.72 -6.51 21.77
CA THR A 40 -10.01 -6.39 22.46
C THR A 40 -10.91 -5.56 21.56
N THR A 41 -11.68 -6.24 20.71
CA THR A 41 -12.88 -5.67 20.10
C THR A 41 -13.84 -5.31 21.24
N PRO A 42 -14.29 -4.06 21.41
CA PRO A 42 -15.32 -3.78 22.39
C PRO A 42 -16.62 -4.46 21.93
N LEU A 43 -17.06 -5.42 22.72
CA LEU A 43 -18.39 -6.01 22.70
C LEU A 43 -19.39 -4.87 22.95
N LEU A 44 -19.98 -4.33 21.89
CA LEU A 44 -21.15 -3.48 22.00
C LEU A 44 -22.30 -4.36 22.49
N ALA A 45 -22.70 -4.15 23.74
CA ALA A 45 -23.87 -4.76 24.33
C ALA A 45 -25.10 -4.48 23.47
N GLU A 46 -25.76 -5.56 23.04
CA GLU A 46 -27.00 -5.56 22.29
C GLU A 46 -28.13 -4.99 23.15
N LYS A 47 -28.41 -3.68 23.00
CA LYS A 47 -29.62 -3.08 23.55
C LYS A 47 -30.76 -3.31 22.55
N LYS A 48 -31.55 -4.36 22.78
CA LYS A 48 -32.85 -4.57 22.11
C LYS A 48 -33.71 -3.32 22.25
N ARG A 49 -33.85 -2.55 21.17
CA ARG A 49 -34.90 -1.54 21.01
C ARG A 49 -36.02 -2.19 20.20
N LEU A 50 -37.18 -2.34 20.83
CA LEU A 50 -38.44 -2.64 20.15
C LEU A 50 -38.71 -1.53 19.12
N VAL A 51 -38.82 -1.91 17.85
CA VAL A 51 -39.21 -1.01 16.76
C VAL A 51 -40.72 -0.92 16.77
N ASN A 52 -41.25 0.28 17.01
CA ASN A 52 -42.67 0.60 16.82
C ASN A 52 -42.90 0.82 15.31
N THR A 53 -43.67 -0.06 14.67
CA THR A 53 -43.96 -0.13 13.23
C THR A 53 -44.98 0.91 12.73
N ALA A 54 -44.97 2.13 13.27
CA ALA A 54 -46.01 3.14 12.98
C ALA A 54 -45.50 4.49 12.40
N GLN A 55 -44.26 4.57 11.90
CA GLN A 55 -43.73 5.81 11.29
C GLN A 55 -42.93 5.61 9.99
N VAL A 56 -43.18 4.52 9.25
CA VAL A 56 -42.44 4.21 8.01
C VAL A 56 -42.96 4.98 6.78
N ASN A 57 -44.08 5.71 6.88
CA ASN A 57 -44.70 6.32 5.69
C ASN A 57 -44.35 7.81 5.43
N ASN A 58 -43.46 8.44 6.21
CA ASN A 58 -43.14 9.88 6.04
C ASN A 58 -41.67 10.23 5.73
N LEU A 59 -40.87 9.30 5.19
CA LEU A 59 -39.46 9.56 4.82
C LEU A 59 -39.16 9.46 3.31
N LEU A 60 -40.19 9.44 2.45
CA LEU A 60 -40.02 9.38 0.98
C LEU A 60 -40.04 10.74 0.26
N GLU A 61 -39.78 11.84 0.95
CA GLU A 61 -39.48 13.12 0.30
C GLU A 61 -38.20 13.74 0.87
N ILE A 62 -37.06 13.07 0.65
CA ILE A 62 -35.78 13.78 0.63
C ILE A 62 -35.63 14.34 -0.78
N THR A 63 -36.16 15.55 -0.97
CA THR A 63 -35.94 16.33 -2.19
C THR A 63 -34.43 16.47 -2.39
N SER A 64 -33.89 15.86 -3.44
CA SER A 64 -32.50 16.10 -3.85
C SER A 64 -32.37 17.58 -4.20
N LYS A 65 -31.82 18.37 -3.27
CA LYS A 65 -31.46 19.76 -3.56
C LYS A 65 -30.41 19.71 -4.66
N LYS A 66 -30.78 20.14 -5.88
CA LYS A 66 -29.91 20.16 -7.06
C LYS A 66 -28.66 20.98 -6.71
N ILE A 67 -27.55 20.30 -6.47
CA ILE A 67 -26.25 20.95 -6.22
C ILE A 67 -25.89 21.73 -7.49
N THR A 68 -25.69 23.04 -7.37
CA THR A 68 -25.28 23.88 -8.50
C THR A 68 -23.76 23.77 -8.73
N SER A 69 -23.28 24.27 -9.88
CA SER A 69 -21.84 24.37 -10.14
C SER A 69 -21.15 25.30 -9.13
N ASN A 70 -21.84 26.37 -8.70
CA ASN A 70 -21.34 27.32 -7.72
C ASN A 70 -21.25 26.70 -6.31
N ASP A 71 -22.22 25.86 -5.93
CA ASP A 71 -22.15 25.09 -4.67
C ASP A 71 -20.93 24.16 -4.66
N SER A 72 -20.66 23.50 -5.79
CA SER A 72 -19.49 22.63 -5.96
C SER A 72 -18.19 23.43 -5.90
N ALA A 73 -18.13 24.58 -6.59
CA ALA A 73 -16.97 25.47 -6.55
C ALA A 73 -16.73 26.04 -5.14
N THR A 74 -17.79 26.35 -4.39
CA THR A 74 -17.70 26.81 -3.00
C THR A 74 -17.02 25.77 -2.11
N LEU A 75 -17.42 24.50 -2.23
CA LEU A 75 -16.81 23.40 -1.47
C LEU A 75 -15.33 23.22 -1.85
N VAL A 76 -15.01 23.25 -3.15
CA VAL A 76 -13.63 23.12 -3.64
C VAL A 76 -12.76 24.29 -3.19
N ALA A 77 -13.25 25.53 -3.27
CA ALA A 77 -12.52 26.72 -2.86
C ALA A 77 -12.22 26.70 -1.35
N LYS A 78 -13.21 26.33 -0.51
CA LYS A 78 -13.02 26.18 0.94
C LYS A 78 -12.00 25.10 1.28
N ALA A 79 -12.09 23.93 0.64
CA ALA A 79 -11.13 22.85 0.84
C ALA A 79 -9.71 23.28 0.43
N TYR A 80 -9.58 23.93 -0.73
CA TYR A 80 -8.28 24.41 -1.22
C TYR A 80 -7.67 25.50 -0.31
N ALA A 81 -8.49 26.44 0.18
CA ALA A 81 -8.04 27.46 1.13
C ALA A 81 -7.49 26.83 2.43
N ALA A 82 -8.15 25.80 2.94
CA ALA A 82 -7.68 25.07 4.12
C ALA A 82 -6.33 24.37 3.84
N GLU A 83 -6.19 23.70 2.68
CA GLU A 83 -4.93 23.05 2.27
C GLU A 83 -3.76 24.03 2.14
N LEU A 84 -4.01 25.27 1.72
CA LEU A 84 -2.97 26.31 1.58
C LEU A 84 -2.36 26.78 2.90
N SER A 85 -2.91 26.38 4.04
CA SER A 85 -2.25 26.60 5.35
C SER A 85 -1.00 25.73 5.52
N PHE A 86 -0.80 24.76 4.62
CA PHE A 86 0.30 23.80 4.66
C PHE A 86 1.03 23.76 3.32
N PRO A 87 2.34 23.50 3.31
CA PRO A 87 3.07 23.32 2.06
C PRO A 87 2.60 22.07 1.33
N SER A 88 2.53 22.13 0.00
CA SER A 88 2.06 21.01 -0.84
C SER A 88 2.90 19.73 -0.70
N TYR A 89 4.13 19.82 -0.19
CA TYR A 89 5.01 18.67 0.10
C TYR A 89 4.78 18.04 1.48
N SER A 90 4.02 18.68 2.37
CA SER A 90 3.78 18.24 3.75
C SER A 90 2.36 18.61 4.20
N GLN A 91 1.39 17.84 3.73
CA GLN A 91 -0.03 18.05 4.02
C GLN A 91 -0.44 17.25 5.26
N PRO A 92 -1.33 17.76 6.13
CA PRO A 92 -1.85 16.99 7.25
C PRO A 92 -2.52 15.70 6.75
N LEU A 93 -2.44 14.65 7.56
CA LEU A 93 -3.00 13.34 7.24
C LEU A 93 -3.80 12.84 8.44
N THR A 94 -4.97 12.28 8.17
CA THR A 94 -5.89 11.72 9.16
C THR A 94 -6.25 10.28 8.79
N HIS A 95 -6.89 9.56 9.71
CA HIS A 95 -7.38 8.19 9.44
C HIS A 95 -8.46 8.14 8.34
N ASN A 96 -9.13 9.26 8.07
CA ASN A 96 -10.16 9.35 7.04
C ASN A 96 -9.57 9.47 5.62
N ASP A 97 -8.28 9.75 5.50
CA ASP A 97 -7.59 9.93 4.20
C ASP A 97 -7.18 8.58 3.59
N PHE A 98 -8.15 7.69 3.39
CA PHE A 98 -7.93 6.31 2.94
C PHE A 98 -7.06 6.21 1.69
N ASP A 99 -7.34 7.03 0.68
CA ASP A 99 -6.59 7.01 -0.59
C ASP A 99 -5.10 7.36 -0.42
N ARG A 100 -4.77 8.22 0.55
CA ARG A 100 -3.38 8.59 0.88
C ARG A 100 -2.73 7.52 1.76
N LEU A 101 -3.49 6.92 2.68
CA LEU A 101 -3.03 5.86 3.58
C LEU A 101 -2.85 4.50 2.87
N LYS A 102 -3.64 4.22 1.84
CA LYS A 102 -3.71 2.95 1.11
C LYS A 102 -3.76 3.17 -0.42
N PRO A 103 -2.77 3.85 -1.03
CA PRO A 103 -2.80 4.26 -2.44
C PRO A 103 -2.72 3.11 -3.46
N ASN A 104 -2.58 1.87 -3.01
CA ASN A 104 -2.54 0.66 -3.82
C ASN A 104 -3.49 -0.43 -3.28
N HIS A 105 -4.53 0.00 -2.56
CA HIS A 105 -5.57 -0.89 -2.07
C HIS A 105 -6.24 -1.64 -3.22
N PHE A 106 -6.62 -2.88 -2.94
CA PHE A 106 -7.46 -3.69 -3.81
C PHE A 106 -8.84 -3.79 -3.17
N ASN A 107 -9.88 -3.44 -3.92
CA ASN A 107 -11.26 -3.58 -3.46
C ASN A 107 -11.70 -5.04 -3.64
N PRO A 108 -12.01 -5.79 -2.56
CA PRO A 108 -12.49 -7.16 -2.64
C PRO A 108 -13.73 -7.29 -3.54
N GLN A 109 -13.89 -8.45 -4.15
CA GLN A 109 -15.04 -8.80 -4.98
C GLN A 109 -15.84 -9.90 -4.29
N SER A 110 -17.14 -9.70 -4.14
CA SER A 110 -18.04 -10.65 -3.50
C SER A 110 -19.12 -11.10 -4.46
N ILE A 111 -19.43 -12.39 -4.45
CA ILE A 111 -20.50 -12.99 -5.27
C ILE A 111 -21.44 -13.82 -4.40
N LEU A 112 -22.72 -13.79 -4.74
CA LEU A 112 -23.72 -14.69 -4.16
C LEU A 112 -23.66 -16.04 -4.89
N VAL A 113 -23.63 -17.12 -4.11
CA VAL A 113 -23.55 -18.51 -4.60
C VAL A 113 -24.95 -19.12 -4.78
N ASP A 114 -25.91 -18.67 -3.97
CA ASP A 114 -27.30 -19.15 -3.96
C ASP A 114 -28.27 -18.05 -3.52
N ASP A 115 -29.56 -18.36 -3.67
CA ASP A 115 -30.68 -17.48 -3.29
C ASP A 115 -30.88 -17.40 -1.77
N GLU A 116 -30.19 -18.26 -0.99
CA GLU A 116 -30.23 -18.28 0.49
C GLU A 116 -29.26 -17.25 1.09
N GLY A 117 -28.43 -16.62 0.26
CA GLY A 117 -27.53 -15.55 0.65
C GLY A 117 -26.10 -16.00 0.95
N THR A 118 -25.72 -17.24 0.62
CA THR A 118 -24.32 -17.70 0.74
C THR A 118 -23.44 -16.80 -0.12
N GLN A 119 -22.45 -16.16 0.50
CA GLN A 119 -21.56 -15.22 -0.17
C GLN A 119 -20.11 -15.66 -0.07
N VAL A 120 -19.39 -15.53 -1.17
CA VAL A 120 -17.95 -15.75 -1.23
C VAL A 120 -17.27 -14.46 -1.64
N THR A 121 -16.23 -14.08 -0.91
CA THR A 121 -15.45 -12.87 -1.14
C THR A 121 -14.01 -13.22 -1.48
N ALA A 122 -13.51 -12.62 -2.55
CA ALA A 122 -12.13 -12.76 -2.99
C ALA A 122 -11.40 -11.42 -3.01
N ALA A 123 -10.11 -11.45 -2.65
CA ALA A 123 -9.27 -10.26 -2.70
C ALA A 123 -7.85 -10.59 -3.15
N LEU A 124 -7.19 -9.60 -3.74
CA LEU A 124 -5.74 -9.59 -3.89
C LEU A 124 -5.14 -8.72 -2.78
N SER A 125 -3.90 -9.00 -2.36
CA SER A 125 -3.21 -8.19 -1.34
C SER A 125 -3.05 -6.71 -1.72
N LYS A 126 -2.99 -6.41 -3.03
CA LYS A 126 -2.92 -5.07 -3.62
C LYS A 126 -3.30 -5.10 -5.09
N TYR A 127 -3.59 -3.93 -5.66
CA TYR A 127 -3.98 -3.81 -7.06
C TYR A 127 -2.77 -3.89 -8.03
N ARG A 128 -1.67 -3.23 -7.66
CA ARG A 128 -0.44 -3.17 -8.47
C ARG A 128 0.70 -3.91 -7.79
N TYR A 129 1.33 -4.81 -8.53
CA TYR A 129 2.53 -5.55 -8.19
C TYR A 129 3.69 -5.12 -9.08
N THR A 130 4.90 -5.26 -8.55
CA THR A 130 6.13 -4.98 -9.27
C THR A 130 7.07 -6.18 -9.20
N TYR A 131 7.65 -6.62 -10.32
CA TYR A 131 8.61 -7.73 -10.28
C TYR A 131 9.78 -7.45 -9.31
N PRO A 132 10.18 -8.39 -8.42
CA PRO A 132 9.75 -9.80 -8.33
C PRO A 132 8.70 -10.08 -7.23
N GLU A 133 7.83 -9.13 -6.91
CA GLU A 133 6.82 -9.32 -5.88
C GLU A 133 5.87 -10.48 -6.21
N GLN A 134 5.54 -11.26 -5.18
CA GLN A 134 4.51 -12.28 -5.23
C GLN A 134 3.12 -11.67 -5.34
N VAL A 135 2.24 -12.35 -6.06
CA VAL A 135 0.81 -12.03 -6.08
C VAL A 135 0.13 -12.93 -5.05
N LEU A 136 -0.53 -12.33 -4.08
CA LEU A 136 -1.23 -13.03 -3.00
C LEU A 136 -2.73 -12.81 -3.15
N ALA A 137 -3.50 -13.91 -3.16
CA ALA A 137 -4.95 -13.91 -3.22
C ALA A 137 -5.52 -14.55 -1.96
N THR A 138 -6.66 -14.03 -1.50
CA THR A 138 -7.45 -14.59 -0.40
C THR A 138 -8.86 -14.88 -0.86
N LEU A 139 -9.45 -15.95 -0.37
CA LEU A 139 -10.84 -16.32 -0.59
C LEU A 139 -11.48 -16.65 0.76
N THR A 140 -12.64 -16.07 1.03
CA THR A 140 -13.34 -16.18 2.31
C THR A 140 -14.83 -16.45 2.06
N GLY A 141 -15.39 -17.42 2.76
CA GLY A 141 -16.78 -17.84 2.65
C GLY A 141 -16.97 -19.23 3.25
N ASP A 142 -18.22 -19.62 3.47
CA ASP A 142 -18.56 -20.92 4.05
C ASP A 142 -18.62 -22.01 2.98
N ASN A 143 -18.37 -23.26 3.37
CA ASN A 143 -18.52 -24.46 2.54
C ASN A 143 -17.81 -24.41 1.18
N ILE A 144 -16.59 -23.87 1.17
CA ILE A 144 -15.70 -23.94 0.00
C ILE A 144 -15.09 -25.34 -0.05
N ASP A 145 -15.36 -26.09 -1.11
CA ASP A 145 -14.85 -27.46 -1.31
C ASP A 145 -13.41 -27.44 -1.84
N ASN A 146 -13.15 -26.58 -2.82
CA ASN A 146 -11.84 -26.34 -3.42
C ASN A 146 -11.81 -24.99 -4.14
N ALA A 147 -10.60 -24.48 -4.37
CA ALA A 147 -10.40 -23.30 -5.19
C ALA A 147 -9.02 -23.32 -5.89
N GLU A 148 -8.98 -22.77 -7.10
CA GLU A 148 -7.77 -22.55 -7.89
C GLU A 148 -7.68 -21.08 -8.30
N LEU A 149 -6.49 -20.49 -8.13
CA LEU A 149 -6.13 -19.19 -8.68
C LEU A 149 -5.46 -19.39 -10.05
N GLN A 150 -5.96 -18.70 -11.08
CA GLN A 150 -5.39 -18.67 -12.43
C GLN A 150 -4.98 -17.25 -12.81
N LEU A 151 -3.80 -17.06 -13.39
CA LEU A 151 -3.38 -15.80 -13.99
C LEU A 151 -3.60 -15.86 -15.50
N ILE A 152 -4.45 -15.00 -16.05
CA ILE A 152 -4.87 -15.03 -17.44
C ILE A 152 -4.30 -13.82 -18.20
N ASP A 153 -3.73 -14.04 -19.38
CA ASP A 153 -3.46 -12.98 -20.37
C ASP A 153 -4.76 -12.60 -21.07
N LEU A 154 -5.22 -11.36 -20.87
CA LEU A 154 -6.45 -10.86 -21.46
C LEU A 154 -6.37 -10.66 -22.98
N ASN A 155 -5.17 -10.57 -23.56
CA ASN A 155 -5.04 -10.44 -25.02
C ASN A 155 -5.28 -11.78 -25.73
N THR A 156 -4.85 -12.89 -25.11
CA THR A 156 -4.90 -14.22 -25.74
C THR A 156 -5.91 -15.16 -25.08
N GLY A 157 -6.44 -14.82 -23.92
CA GLY A 157 -7.30 -15.69 -23.10
C GLY A 157 -6.57 -16.90 -22.50
N ARG A 158 -5.24 -16.92 -22.50
CA ARG A 158 -4.45 -18.08 -22.04
C ARG A 158 -4.15 -17.98 -20.55
N THR A 159 -4.27 -19.10 -19.84
CA THR A 159 -3.75 -19.24 -18.48
C THR A 159 -2.22 -19.29 -18.53
N LEU A 160 -1.58 -18.37 -17.84
CA LEU A 160 -0.14 -18.24 -17.72
C LEU A 160 0.40 -19.00 -16.51
N LEU A 161 -0.30 -18.90 -15.37
CA LEU A 161 0.05 -19.52 -14.10
C LEU A 161 -1.21 -20.05 -13.43
N SER A 162 -1.05 -21.10 -12.63
CA SER A 162 -2.10 -21.72 -11.82
C SER A 162 -1.54 -22.07 -10.44
N SER A 163 -2.34 -21.88 -9.39
CA SER A 163 -2.04 -22.26 -8.02
C SER A 163 -3.31 -22.75 -7.34
N GLN A 164 -3.23 -23.87 -6.63
CA GLN A 164 -4.32 -24.27 -5.74
C GLN A 164 -4.35 -23.35 -4.54
N PHE A 165 -5.55 -23.14 -3.99
CA PHE A 165 -5.68 -22.50 -2.69
C PHE A 165 -5.44 -23.52 -1.58
N GLU A 166 -4.79 -23.07 -0.52
CA GLU A 166 -4.60 -23.79 0.73
C GLU A 166 -5.46 -23.14 1.81
N GLN A 167 -5.99 -23.94 2.73
CA GLN A 167 -6.82 -23.47 3.83
C GLN A 167 -5.98 -23.35 5.12
N ASP A 168 -6.10 -22.22 5.79
CA ASP A 168 -5.60 -21.97 7.15
C ASP A 168 -6.74 -21.38 7.97
N GLU A 169 -7.06 -22.03 9.08
CA GLU A 169 -8.22 -21.75 9.92
C GLU A 169 -9.54 -21.63 9.11
N SER A 170 -9.96 -20.40 8.78
CA SER A 170 -11.21 -20.05 8.09
C SER A 170 -11.01 -19.34 6.76
N ASN A 171 -9.76 -19.08 6.34
CA ASN A 171 -9.51 -18.42 5.06
C ASN A 171 -8.72 -19.33 4.12
N TRP A 172 -8.89 -19.07 2.83
CA TRP A 172 -8.16 -19.74 1.78
C TRP A 172 -7.16 -18.76 1.17
N TYR A 173 -5.95 -19.23 0.87
CA TYR A 173 -4.88 -18.41 0.29
C TYR A 173 -4.25 -19.12 -0.90
N ALA A 174 -3.91 -18.36 -1.93
CA ALA A 174 -3.11 -18.83 -3.04
C ALA A 174 -2.10 -17.75 -3.43
N GLN A 175 -0.99 -18.17 -4.04
CA GLN A 175 0.04 -17.23 -4.45
C GLN A 175 0.68 -17.58 -5.77
N PHE A 176 1.15 -16.55 -6.46
CA PHE A 176 2.07 -16.68 -7.58
C PHE A 176 3.42 -16.07 -7.21
N GLU A 177 4.48 -16.81 -7.51
CA GLU A 177 5.83 -16.26 -7.49
C GLU A 177 5.99 -15.15 -8.53
N GLY A 178 6.88 -14.20 -8.24
CA GLY A 178 7.12 -13.09 -9.15
C GLY A 178 7.77 -13.55 -10.46
N GLN A 179 7.10 -13.31 -11.59
CA GLN A 179 7.58 -13.68 -12.92
C GLN A 179 8.00 -12.45 -13.73
N ARG A 180 9.05 -12.60 -14.55
CA ARG A 180 9.44 -11.57 -15.52
C ARG A 180 8.56 -11.67 -16.77
N ASP A 181 8.56 -10.59 -17.53
CA ASP A 181 8.03 -10.55 -18.90
C ASP A 181 6.54 -10.94 -19.01
N LEU A 182 5.78 -10.82 -17.92
CA LEU A 182 4.33 -10.99 -17.94
C LEU A 182 3.69 -9.90 -18.85
N PRO A 183 2.64 -10.26 -19.60
CA PRO A 183 1.91 -9.31 -20.44
C PRO A 183 1.27 -8.21 -19.58
N ARG A 184 0.97 -7.07 -20.19
CA ARG A 184 0.45 -5.90 -19.45
C ARG A 184 -1.02 -6.04 -19.04
N GLN A 185 -1.81 -6.79 -19.81
CA GLN A 185 -3.23 -6.97 -19.56
C GLN A 185 -3.42 -8.34 -18.91
N LEU A 186 -3.53 -8.33 -17.59
CA LEU A 186 -3.65 -9.53 -16.78
C LEU A 186 -4.95 -9.50 -15.98
N GLN A 187 -5.47 -10.69 -15.71
CA GLN A 187 -6.54 -10.91 -14.76
C GLN A 187 -6.19 -12.11 -13.88
N ALA A 188 -6.43 -12.01 -12.59
CA ALA A 188 -6.44 -13.16 -11.70
C ALA A 188 -7.87 -13.67 -11.64
N THR A 189 -8.06 -14.95 -11.94
CA THR A 189 -9.37 -15.59 -11.96
C THR A 189 -9.36 -16.72 -10.94
N ILE A 190 -10.30 -16.66 -10.01
CA ILE A 190 -10.50 -17.73 -9.04
C ILE A 190 -11.63 -18.61 -9.54
N LYS A 191 -11.36 -19.91 -9.65
CA LYS A 191 -12.37 -20.94 -9.88
C LYS A 191 -12.53 -21.72 -8.59
N ALA A 192 -13.74 -21.76 -8.05
CA ALA A 192 -14.00 -22.45 -6.79
C ALA A 192 -15.27 -23.28 -6.90
N ARG A 193 -15.35 -24.33 -6.08
CA ARG A 193 -16.58 -25.09 -5.86
C ARG A 193 -17.07 -24.80 -4.46
N VAL A 194 -18.30 -24.31 -4.33
CA VAL A 194 -18.90 -23.86 -3.07
C VAL A 194 -20.33 -24.37 -2.99
N ASN A 195 -20.69 -25.05 -1.90
CA ASN A 195 -21.97 -25.77 -1.79
C ASN A 195 -22.24 -26.68 -3.02
N GLY A 196 -21.21 -27.31 -3.57
CA GLY A 196 -21.32 -28.15 -4.77
C GLY A 196 -21.57 -27.40 -6.10
N LYS A 197 -21.59 -26.06 -6.11
CA LYS A 197 -21.72 -25.22 -7.31
C LYS A 197 -20.37 -24.65 -7.73
N ASP A 198 -20.12 -24.61 -9.03
CA ASP A 198 -18.90 -24.00 -9.56
C ASP A 198 -19.10 -22.49 -9.75
N ILE A 199 -18.21 -21.69 -9.17
CA ILE A 199 -18.21 -20.23 -9.24
C ILE A 199 -16.90 -19.72 -9.84
N THR A 200 -16.94 -18.55 -10.47
CA THR A 200 -15.77 -17.88 -11.02
C THR A 200 -15.75 -16.41 -10.61
N ILE A 201 -14.64 -15.95 -10.04
CA ILE A 201 -14.44 -14.56 -9.63
C ILE A 201 -13.24 -13.98 -10.39
N ALA A 202 -13.47 -12.87 -11.09
CA ALA A 202 -12.45 -12.15 -11.84
C ALA A 202 -11.90 -10.96 -11.03
N LEU A 203 -10.59 -10.91 -10.85
CA LEU A 203 -9.86 -9.89 -10.10
C LEU A 203 -8.87 -9.17 -11.01
N ALA A 204 -9.05 -7.85 -11.18
CA ALA A 204 -8.18 -7.05 -12.01
C ALA A 204 -6.88 -6.69 -11.29
N LEU A 205 -5.72 -6.92 -11.92
CA LEU A 205 -4.43 -6.51 -11.36
C LEU A 205 -3.52 -5.85 -12.40
N LYS A 206 -2.46 -5.21 -11.90
CA LYS A 206 -1.33 -4.76 -12.72
C LYS A 206 -0.05 -5.40 -12.22
N TYR A 207 0.69 -6.02 -13.11
CA TYR A 207 2.04 -6.51 -12.84
C TYR A 207 3.01 -5.77 -13.76
N VAL A 208 4.00 -5.07 -13.19
CA VAL A 208 4.91 -4.22 -13.98
C VAL A 208 6.35 -4.36 -13.54
N ASP A 209 7.29 -4.02 -14.41
CA ASP A 209 8.68 -3.87 -13.99
C ASP A 209 8.87 -2.61 -13.16
N SER A 210 9.53 -2.77 -12.01
CA SER A 210 9.96 -1.65 -11.20
C SER A 210 10.94 -0.75 -11.96
N VAL A 211 10.70 0.56 -11.97
CA VAL A 211 11.63 1.55 -12.55
C VAL A 211 12.54 2.21 -11.53
N ALA A 212 12.32 1.98 -10.25
CA ALA A 212 13.17 2.45 -9.17
C ALA A 212 12.88 1.67 -7.87
N THR A 213 13.88 1.51 -7.02
CA THR A 213 13.73 0.89 -5.71
C THR A 213 14.11 1.89 -4.63
N LEU A 214 13.23 2.12 -3.66
CA LEU A 214 13.58 2.82 -2.42
C LEU A 214 14.36 1.84 -1.53
N GLU A 215 15.64 2.13 -1.30
CA GLU A 215 16.54 1.28 -0.53
C GLU A 215 16.46 1.58 0.98
N GLY A 216 16.17 2.83 1.32
CA GLY A 216 16.13 3.29 2.70
C GLY A 216 16.21 4.82 2.80
N PHE A 217 16.64 5.29 3.96
CA PHE A 217 16.83 6.70 4.24
C PHE A 217 18.19 6.92 4.91
N ASN A 218 18.82 8.06 4.62
CA ASN A 218 19.97 8.55 5.37
C ASN A 218 19.50 9.24 6.66
N SER A 219 20.44 9.82 7.42
CA SER A 219 20.14 10.58 8.62
C SER A 219 19.16 11.72 8.35
N VAL A 220 18.22 11.89 9.28
CA VAL A 220 17.27 13.02 9.29
C VAL A 220 17.96 14.25 9.86
N PHE A 221 17.70 15.42 9.28
CA PHE A 221 18.24 16.69 9.75
C PHE A 221 17.19 17.80 9.65
N ASN A 222 17.39 18.88 10.40
CA ASN A 222 16.57 20.07 10.30
C ASN A 222 17.10 21.00 9.20
N GLN A 223 16.18 21.63 8.48
CA GLN A 223 16.48 22.70 7.54
C GLN A 223 15.39 23.77 7.67
N GLU A 224 15.70 24.86 8.37
CA GLU A 224 14.72 25.91 8.71
C GLU A 224 13.47 25.32 9.38
N ALA A 225 12.30 25.47 8.77
CA ALA A 225 11.02 24.97 9.26
C ALA A 225 10.76 23.50 8.91
N ASP A 226 11.67 22.83 8.19
CA ASP A 226 11.46 21.47 7.68
C ASP A 226 12.33 20.42 8.42
N MET A 227 11.71 19.32 8.83
CA MET A 227 12.39 18.05 9.05
C MET A 227 12.65 17.40 7.69
N VAL A 228 13.92 17.18 7.34
CA VAL A 228 14.33 16.64 6.03
C VAL A 228 14.77 15.19 6.16
N MET A 229 14.13 14.31 5.39
CA MET A 229 14.42 12.89 5.30
C MET A 229 14.92 12.57 3.89
N GLN A 230 16.20 12.25 3.76
CA GLN A 230 16.82 11.95 2.46
C GLN A 230 16.59 10.48 2.10
N ALA A 231 15.75 10.24 1.11
CA ALA A 231 15.40 8.90 0.63
C ALA A 231 16.43 8.41 -0.40
N ASN A 232 16.93 7.20 -0.24
CA ASN A 232 17.92 6.57 -1.11
C ASN A 232 17.22 5.75 -2.19
N LEU A 233 17.41 6.08 -3.46
CA LEU A 233 16.81 5.34 -4.58
C LEU A 233 17.85 4.78 -5.54
N THR A 234 17.60 3.57 -6.00
CA THR A 234 18.23 3.01 -7.20
C THR A 234 17.26 3.10 -8.37
N THR A 235 17.53 3.97 -9.33
CA THR A 235 16.66 4.19 -10.50
C THR A 235 17.16 3.41 -11.72
N ARG A 236 16.23 2.81 -12.47
CA ARG A 236 16.54 2.08 -13.71
C ARG A 236 16.37 2.94 -14.96
N LYS A 237 15.68 4.08 -14.86
CA LYS A 237 15.39 5.00 -15.96
C LYS A 237 15.58 6.43 -15.48
N LYS A 238 15.99 7.32 -16.39
CA LYS A 238 16.01 8.77 -16.11
C LYS A 238 14.60 9.36 -16.24
N GLY A 239 14.30 10.40 -15.47
CA GLY A 239 13.08 11.20 -15.63
C GLY A 239 12.61 11.88 -14.35
N LEU A 240 11.40 12.46 -14.40
CA LEU A 240 10.79 13.12 -13.24
C LEU A 240 10.13 12.07 -12.34
N TYR A 241 10.70 11.83 -11.17
CA TYR A 241 10.16 10.93 -10.17
C TYR A 241 9.30 11.70 -9.18
N ARG A 242 8.23 11.05 -8.72
CA ARG A 242 7.44 11.45 -7.55
C ARG A 242 7.58 10.37 -6.49
N VAL A 243 8.05 10.76 -5.32
CA VAL A 243 8.11 9.90 -4.14
C VAL A 243 7.12 10.43 -3.11
N ARG A 244 6.35 9.51 -2.52
CA ARG A 244 5.40 9.80 -1.45
C ARG A 244 5.62 8.86 -0.29
N ALA A 245 5.39 9.36 0.91
CA ALA A 245 5.36 8.58 2.14
C ALA A 245 4.37 9.23 3.12
N ASN A 246 3.94 8.47 4.11
CA ASN A 246 3.13 8.99 5.20
C ASN A 246 3.94 8.97 6.48
N LEU A 247 3.90 10.08 7.21
CA LEU A 247 4.53 10.24 8.52
C LEU A 247 3.51 9.92 9.62
N PHE A 248 3.95 9.15 10.61
CA PHE A 248 3.15 8.73 11.77
C PHE A 248 3.91 9.00 13.07
N ASP A 249 3.17 9.15 14.16
CA ASP A 249 3.73 9.23 15.52
C ASP A 249 4.00 7.84 16.13
N ALA A 250 4.51 7.84 17.36
CA ALA A 250 4.79 6.65 18.16
C ALA A 250 3.58 5.69 18.29
N ASN A 251 2.35 6.23 18.27
CA ASN A 251 1.09 5.51 18.43
C ASN A 251 0.45 5.14 17.08
N ASN A 252 1.22 5.23 15.98
CA ASN A 252 0.78 4.97 14.62
C ASN A 252 -0.38 5.90 14.17
N GLN A 253 -0.50 7.10 14.78
CA GLN A 253 -1.43 8.11 14.32
C GLN A 253 -0.83 8.83 13.10
N PRO A 254 -1.59 8.96 12.00
CA PRO A 254 -1.16 9.75 10.85
C PRO A 254 -0.88 11.20 11.26
N ILE A 255 0.22 11.74 10.75
CA ILE A 255 0.62 13.13 10.94
C ILE A 255 0.51 13.87 9.62
N ALA A 256 1.21 13.36 8.60
CA ALA A 256 1.34 14.06 7.33
C ALA A 256 1.55 13.15 6.13
N HIS A 257 1.04 13.58 4.98
CA HIS A 257 1.35 13.04 3.67
C HIS A 257 2.49 13.84 3.06
N LEU A 258 3.61 13.17 2.82
CA LEU A 258 4.81 13.78 2.28
C LEU A 258 4.93 13.50 0.79
N VAL A 259 5.23 14.54 0.01
CA VAL A 259 5.36 14.43 -1.45
C VAL A 259 6.62 15.16 -1.90
N SER A 260 7.47 14.47 -2.66
CA SER A 260 8.60 15.10 -3.34
C SER A 260 8.61 14.74 -4.82
N LYS A 261 9.09 15.67 -5.64
CA LYS A 261 9.22 15.50 -7.08
C LYS A 261 10.59 16.00 -7.53
N GLU A 262 11.35 15.13 -8.19
CA GLU A 262 12.71 15.47 -8.63
C GLU A 262 13.09 14.75 -9.92
N LYS A 263 13.88 15.39 -10.76
CA LYS A 263 14.45 14.75 -11.96
C LYS A 263 15.65 13.91 -11.54
N LEU A 264 15.53 12.59 -11.66
CA LEU A 264 16.60 11.66 -11.31
C LEU A 264 17.23 11.08 -12.57
N ASN A 265 18.55 10.87 -12.51
CA ASN A 265 19.29 10.09 -13.50
C ASN A 265 19.11 8.60 -13.24
N LYS A 266 19.63 7.74 -14.13
CA LYS A 266 19.72 6.29 -13.89
C LYS A 266 20.87 6.00 -12.91
N GLY A 267 20.65 5.11 -11.95
CA GLY A 267 21.65 4.70 -10.96
C GLY A 267 21.23 5.08 -9.54
N SER A 268 22.20 5.16 -8.63
CA SER A 268 21.94 5.63 -7.26
C SER A 268 21.66 7.13 -7.26
N SER A 269 20.64 7.54 -6.52
CA SER A 269 20.20 8.93 -6.40
C SER A 269 19.49 9.14 -5.06
N HIS A 270 19.26 10.40 -4.73
CA HIS A 270 18.57 10.80 -3.52
C HIS A 270 17.40 11.71 -3.87
N ILE A 271 16.36 11.71 -3.03
CA ILE A 271 15.28 12.70 -3.06
C ILE A 271 14.89 13.03 -1.63
N ASN A 272 14.71 14.31 -1.34
CA ASN A 272 14.34 14.76 -0.01
C ASN A 272 12.82 14.75 0.16
N LEU A 273 12.33 14.02 1.16
CA LEU A 273 10.99 14.20 1.73
C LEU A 273 11.10 15.18 2.89
N LYS A 274 10.16 16.11 3.00
CA LYS A 274 10.18 17.17 4.00
C LYS A 274 8.87 17.19 4.77
N ALA A 275 8.95 17.27 6.09
CA ALA A 275 7.80 17.51 6.95
C ALA A 275 7.95 18.89 7.59
N HIS A 276 7.02 19.79 7.29
CA HIS A 276 7.06 21.17 7.76
C HIS A 276 6.64 21.25 9.23
N GLN A 277 7.15 22.22 9.98
CA GLN A 277 6.87 22.39 11.42
C GLN A 277 5.35 22.44 11.71
N SER A 278 4.56 22.98 10.78
CA SER A 278 3.10 23.15 10.96
C SER A 278 2.34 21.83 11.10
N VAL A 279 2.91 20.69 10.65
CA VAL A 279 2.32 19.35 10.89
C VAL A 279 2.97 18.62 12.07
N LEU A 280 4.08 19.13 12.61
CA LEU A 280 4.86 18.52 13.69
C LEU A 280 4.60 19.18 15.06
N HIS A 281 3.92 20.33 15.10
CA HIS A 281 3.66 21.06 16.34
C HIS A 281 3.02 20.17 17.42
N GLY A 282 3.62 20.15 18.61
CA GLY A 282 3.18 19.33 19.75
C GLY A 282 3.44 17.83 19.58
N LYS A 283 4.20 17.41 18.56
CA LYS A 283 4.62 16.01 18.36
C LYS A 283 6.05 15.79 18.82
N GLN A 284 6.38 14.55 19.14
CA GLN A 284 7.71 14.14 19.58
C GLN A 284 8.09 12.82 18.92
N ALA A 285 9.40 12.63 18.73
CA ALA A 285 9.95 11.37 18.27
C ALA A 285 9.70 10.24 19.30
N PRO A 286 9.69 8.95 18.87
CA PRO A 286 9.99 8.48 17.52
C PRO A 286 8.87 8.77 16.52
N PHE A 287 9.27 9.09 15.29
CA PHE A 287 8.36 9.15 14.15
C PHE A 287 8.57 7.95 13.23
N TYR A 288 7.57 7.66 12.40
CA TYR A 288 7.67 6.59 11.43
C TYR A 288 7.23 7.02 10.04
N LEU A 289 8.02 6.67 9.04
CA LEU A 289 7.59 6.74 7.64
C LEU A 289 7.11 5.37 7.18
N SER A 290 5.97 5.34 6.49
CA SER A 290 5.50 4.14 5.79
C SER A 290 4.63 4.50 4.58
N THR A 291 4.02 3.49 3.94
CA THR A 291 3.18 3.66 2.74
C THR A 291 3.92 4.35 1.59
N PHE A 292 5.12 3.84 1.28
CA PHE A 292 5.95 4.39 0.21
C PHE A 292 5.31 4.20 -1.17
N SER A 293 5.29 5.26 -1.97
CA SER A 293 4.89 5.22 -3.38
C SER A 293 5.92 5.93 -4.25
N ILE A 294 6.50 5.18 -5.19
CA ILE A 294 7.50 5.68 -6.13
C ILE A 294 6.89 5.62 -7.52
N GLU A 295 6.86 6.76 -8.21
CA GLU A 295 6.32 6.88 -9.57
C GLU A 295 7.32 7.62 -10.47
N LEU A 296 7.62 7.05 -11.62
CA LEU A 296 8.19 7.82 -12.73
C LEU A 296 7.02 8.47 -13.48
N MET A 297 6.94 9.80 -13.40
CA MET A 297 5.86 10.58 -14.00
C MET A 297 5.83 10.41 -15.52
N SER A 298 4.66 10.63 -16.10
CA SER A 298 4.50 10.61 -17.55
C SER A 298 5.37 11.70 -18.18
N PRO A 299 6.23 11.37 -19.16
CA PRO A 299 7.08 12.36 -19.81
C PRO A 299 6.34 13.19 -20.87
N ALA A 300 5.17 12.75 -21.33
CA ALA A 300 4.34 13.44 -22.32
C ALA A 300 2.91 12.88 -22.31
N PRO A 301 1.90 13.65 -22.75
CA PRO A 301 0.52 13.16 -22.90
C PRO A 301 0.45 11.81 -23.65
N GLY A 302 -0.44 10.92 -23.20
CA GLY A 302 -0.59 9.58 -23.77
C GLY A 302 0.48 8.55 -23.36
N LYS A 303 1.62 8.97 -22.78
CA LYS A 303 2.60 8.02 -22.24
C LYS A 303 2.24 7.65 -20.80
N PRO A 304 2.14 6.36 -20.43
CA PRO A 304 1.78 5.97 -19.08
C PRO A 304 2.91 6.29 -18.09
N LYS A 305 2.54 6.70 -16.88
CA LYS A 305 3.45 6.71 -15.73
C LYS A 305 3.91 5.28 -15.41
N LYS A 306 5.09 5.15 -14.81
CA LYS A 306 5.67 3.85 -14.38
C LYS A 306 5.89 3.87 -12.88
N TYR A 307 6.08 2.70 -12.29
CA TYR A 307 6.09 2.55 -10.83
C TYR A 307 7.39 1.92 -10.36
N GLY A 308 7.86 2.40 -9.22
CA GLY A 308 8.92 1.77 -8.45
C GLY A 308 8.35 0.90 -7.33
N ASN A 309 9.25 0.27 -6.60
CA ASN A 309 8.99 -0.53 -5.41
C ASN A 309 9.82 -0.01 -4.23
N SER A 310 9.59 -0.57 -3.05
CA SER A 310 10.38 -0.27 -1.84
C SER A 310 10.95 -1.56 -1.27
N ALA A 311 12.22 -1.54 -0.90
CA ALA A 311 12.87 -2.65 -0.19
C ALA A 311 12.48 -2.66 1.31
N ILE A 312 12.13 -1.49 1.85
CA ILE A 312 11.68 -1.32 3.23
C ILE A 312 10.16 -1.06 3.31
N LYS A 313 9.51 -1.52 4.39
CA LYS A 313 8.08 -1.25 4.65
C LYS A 313 7.86 -0.05 5.57
N LYS A 314 8.84 0.22 6.44
CA LYS A 314 8.79 1.25 7.47
C LYS A 314 10.19 1.78 7.73
N TYR A 315 10.31 3.06 8.06
CA TYR A 315 11.54 3.70 8.54
C TYR A 315 11.25 4.43 9.85
N GLU A 316 12.10 4.24 10.85
CA GLU A 316 11.96 4.86 12.17
C GLU A 316 12.92 6.03 12.30
N ILE A 317 12.40 7.16 12.78
CA ILE A 317 13.14 8.39 13.02
C ILE A 317 13.23 8.58 14.53
N LYS A 318 14.40 8.33 15.10
CA LYS A 318 14.67 8.43 16.54
C LYS A 318 15.30 9.78 16.87
N GLY A 319 14.94 10.33 18.03
CA GLY A 319 15.63 11.48 18.62
C GLY A 319 15.62 12.76 17.78
N PHE A 320 14.64 12.94 16.88
CA PHE A 320 14.48 14.21 16.16
C PHE A 320 13.80 15.22 17.08
N GLU A 321 14.50 16.30 17.38
CA GLU A 321 14.00 17.40 18.21
C GLU A 321 13.16 18.37 17.37
N VAL A 322 11.83 18.31 17.48
CA VAL A 322 10.92 19.22 16.74
C VAL A 322 11.17 20.69 17.10
N SER A 323 11.63 20.97 18.32
CA SER A 323 12.02 22.31 18.78
C SER A 323 13.25 22.88 18.04
N SER A 324 13.97 22.06 17.26
CA SER A 324 15.07 22.54 16.40
C SER A 324 14.60 23.16 15.08
N LEU A 325 13.31 23.10 14.78
CA LEU A 325 12.70 23.71 13.60
C LEU A 325 12.40 25.19 13.88
N SER A 326 12.54 26.03 12.86
CA SER A 326 12.11 27.44 12.96
C SER A 326 10.59 27.55 12.88
N ASP A 327 9.99 28.46 13.64
CA ASP A 327 8.53 28.72 13.66
C ASP A 327 8.01 29.51 12.44
N ILE A 328 8.70 29.44 11.30
CA ILE A 328 8.30 30.14 10.08
C ILE A 328 7.02 29.47 9.54
N PRO A 329 5.91 30.22 9.35
CA PRO A 329 4.71 29.66 8.75
C PRO A 329 4.87 29.50 7.23
N TYR A 330 4.14 28.54 6.65
CA TYR A 330 4.12 28.39 5.20
C TYR A 330 3.50 29.62 4.53
N GLN A 331 4.14 30.09 3.46
CA GLN A 331 3.64 31.18 2.62
C GLN A 331 3.27 30.61 1.25
N PRO A 332 1.97 30.56 0.88
CA PRO A 332 1.54 30.14 -0.44
C PRO A 332 2.20 30.95 -1.55
N SER A 333 2.61 30.26 -2.61
CA SER A 333 3.16 30.89 -3.81
C SER A 333 2.13 31.76 -4.52
N GLN A 334 2.60 32.70 -5.36
CA GLN A 334 1.73 33.53 -6.19
C GLN A 334 0.76 32.69 -7.05
N GLN A 335 1.25 31.58 -7.59
CA GLN A 335 0.42 30.67 -8.40
C GLN A 335 -0.69 30.00 -7.57
N GLU A 336 -0.39 29.57 -6.35
CA GLU A 336 -1.39 29.00 -5.43
C GLU A 336 -2.45 30.04 -5.03
N GLN A 337 -2.02 31.27 -4.73
CA GLN A 337 -2.93 32.37 -4.42
C GLN A 337 -3.84 32.71 -5.60
N GLN A 338 -3.30 32.77 -6.82
CA GLN A 338 -4.08 33.01 -8.03
C GLN A 338 -5.10 31.90 -8.29
N ARG A 339 -4.72 30.63 -8.07
CA ARG A 339 -5.63 29.50 -8.20
C ARG A 339 -6.75 29.57 -7.17
N LEU A 340 -6.45 29.96 -5.93
CA LEU A 340 -7.48 30.14 -4.91
C LEU A 340 -8.49 31.22 -5.33
N ARG A 341 -8.02 32.38 -5.80
CA ARG A 341 -8.90 33.45 -6.29
C ARG A 341 -9.78 32.99 -7.44
N LEU A 342 -9.24 32.24 -8.39
CA LEU A 342 -10.04 31.67 -9.49
C LEU A 342 -11.18 30.78 -8.95
N LEU A 343 -10.88 29.89 -8.01
CA LEU A 343 -11.88 29.00 -7.40
C LEU A 343 -12.93 29.78 -6.61
N GLN A 344 -12.54 30.85 -5.93
CA GLN A 344 -13.45 31.74 -5.21
C GLN A 344 -14.38 32.49 -6.16
N ASN A 345 -13.86 33.07 -7.25
CA ASN A 345 -14.69 33.74 -8.26
C ASN A 345 -15.70 32.78 -8.90
N MET A 346 -15.30 31.53 -9.17
CA MET A 346 -16.23 30.50 -9.67
C MET A 346 -17.32 30.14 -8.64
N ALA A 347 -17.02 30.20 -7.34
CA ALA A 347 -17.99 29.98 -6.28
C ALA A 347 -19.02 31.12 -6.18
N GLU A 348 -18.61 32.34 -6.50
CA GLU A 348 -19.44 33.55 -6.46
C GLU A 348 -20.31 33.72 -7.72
N GLY A 349 -20.05 32.94 -8.78
CA GLY A 349 -20.87 32.92 -10.00
C GLY A 349 -20.27 33.58 -11.23
N GLY A 350 -19.00 33.98 -11.17
CA GLY A 350 -18.24 34.53 -12.30
C GLY A 350 -18.40 36.03 -12.50
#